data_AF-A0A2W5DA54-F1
#
_entry.id   AF-A0A2W5DA54-F1
#
_cell.length_a   1.000
_cell.length_b   1.000
_cell.length_c   1.000
_cell.angle_alpha   90.00
_cell.angle_beta   90.00
_cell.angle_gamma   90.00
#
_symmetry.space_group_name_H-M   'P 1'
#
loop_
_entity.id
_entity.type
_entity.pdbx_description
1 polymer ?
#
loop_
_entity_poly.entity_id
_entity_poly.type
_entity_poly.pdbx_seq_one_letter_code
_entity_poly.pdbx_strand_id
1 'polypeptide(L)'
;MASADAGTQLFDPQLFLLTLSGTAVALNDDAAGGQSTLPTLSGITGLTAGFYILGISQSGYDPVNAVNQLLFATGLPTDIRYAATGLQPTTLGGFSDGTFFADSGTYTINLAGVDSLSVSAVPEPSTALLFAAGGLLAALRRRRA
;
A
#
# COMPACT_ATOMS: atom_id res chain seq x y z
N MET A 1 24.08 6.08 -32.79
CA MET A 1 22.80 5.38 -32.59
C MET A 1 22.30 5.75 -31.20
N ALA A 2 21.38 6.71 -31.12
CA ALA A 2 20.69 7.06 -29.89
C ALA A 2 19.21 6.75 -30.15
N SER A 3 18.70 5.71 -29.48
CA SER A 3 17.26 5.45 -29.44
C SER A 3 16.75 6.21 -28.22
N ALA A 4 16.07 7.34 -28.47
CA ALA A 4 15.17 7.88 -27.47
C ALA A 4 14.06 6.85 -27.29
N ASP A 5 14.00 6.21 -26.12
CA ASP A 5 12.89 5.34 -25.77
C ASP A 5 11.67 6.23 -25.54
N ALA A 6 10.79 6.28 -26.53
CA ALA A 6 9.47 6.83 -26.36
C ALA A 6 8.61 5.74 -25.68
N GLY A 7 8.37 5.89 -24.37
CA GLY A 7 7.14 5.35 -23.76
C GLY A 7 7.24 4.15 -22.80
N THR A 8 8.32 4.00 -22.02
CA THR A 8 8.21 3.25 -20.75
C THR A 8 8.02 4.25 -19.61
N GLN A 9 6.77 4.61 -19.29
CA GLN A 9 6.51 5.31 -18.03
C GLN A 9 6.92 4.37 -16.90
N LEU A 10 8.02 4.72 -16.22
CA LEU A 10 8.46 4.03 -15.02
C LEU A 10 7.34 4.15 -13.98
N PHE A 11 7.11 3.08 -13.23
CA PHE A 11 6.14 3.10 -12.13
C PHE A 11 6.50 4.22 -11.14
N ASP A 12 5.64 5.22 -11.03
CA ASP A 12 5.77 6.38 -10.13
C ASP A 12 5.14 6.03 -8.77
N PRO A 13 5.95 5.63 -7.76
CA PRO A 13 5.44 5.04 -6.54
C PRO A 13 5.22 6.10 -5.45
N GLN A 14 4.21 5.89 -4.61
CA GLN A 14 4.14 6.49 -3.28
C GLN A 14 4.13 5.45 -2.18
N LEU A 15 4.68 5.85 -1.02
CA LEU A 15 4.81 5.05 0.18
C LEU A 15 3.96 5.59 1.31
N PHE A 16 3.32 4.68 2.03
CA PHE A 16 2.52 4.97 3.21
C PHE A 16 2.94 4.07 4.36
N LEU A 17 3.14 4.65 5.53
CA LEU A 17 3.25 3.92 6.77
C LEU A 17 1.97 4.12 7.57
N LEU A 18 1.37 3.00 7.97
CA LEU A 18 0.21 2.97 8.84
C LEU A 18 0.49 2.11 10.07
N THR A 19 -0.19 2.41 11.17
CA THR A 19 -0.26 1.48 12.30
C THR A 19 -0.99 0.19 11.86
N LEU A 20 -0.86 -0.88 12.64
CA LEU A 20 -1.62 -2.12 12.39
C LEU A 20 -3.15 -1.91 12.40
N SER A 21 -3.64 -0.85 13.05
CA SER A 21 -5.06 -0.46 13.04
C SER A 21 -5.46 0.37 11.82
N GLY A 22 -4.54 0.63 10.88
CA GLY A 22 -4.78 1.44 9.69
C GLY A 22 -4.76 2.95 9.93
N THR A 23 -4.20 3.43 11.05
CA THR A 23 -4.04 4.87 11.29
C THR A 23 -2.82 5.40 10.55
N ALA A 24 -2.94 6.56 9.91
CA ALA A 24 -1.83 7.20 9.20
C ALA A 24 -0.65 7.53 10.12
N VAL A 25 0.57 7.26 9.65
CA VAL A 25 1.81 7.61 10.33
C VAL A 25 2.64 8.56 9.48
N ALA A 26 3.07 8.14 8.30
CA ALA A 26 3.81 8.99 7.37
C ALA A 26 3.55 8.57 5.92
N LEU A 27 3.64 9.52 5.00
CA LEU A 27 3.50 9.33 3.55
C LEU A 27 4.63 10.08 2.85
N ASN A 28 5.13 9.51 1.75
CA ASN A 28 5.96 10.25 0.78
C ASN A 28 5.65 9.74 -0.63
N ASP A 29 5.54 10.65 -1.59
CA ASP A 29 5.20 10.40 -3.01
C ASP A 29 6.38 10.76 -3.95
N ASP A 30 7.52 11.11 -3.37
CA ASP A 30 8.74 11.56 -4.06
C ASP A 30 8.64 12.84 -4.92
N ALA A 31 9.78 13.13 -5.56
CA ALA A 31 9.94 14.24 -6.46
C ALA A 31 9.86 13.73 -7.91
N ALA A 32 8.65 13.71 -8.48
CA ALA A 32 8.37 13.49 -9.91
C ALA A 32 9.26 12.42 -10.59
N GLY A 33 8.93 11.15 -10.39
CA GLY A 33 9.60 10.02 -11.03
C GLY A 33 10.86 9.55 -10.29
N GLY A 34 10.97 9.91 -9.01
CA GLY A 34 12.02 9.42 -8.12
C GLY A 34 11.69 8.03 -7.57
N GLN A 35 12.42 7.64 -6.54
CA GLN A 35 12.01 6.54 -5.67
C GLN A 35 11.51 7.17 -4.39
N SER A 36 10.23 6.98 -4.07
CA SER A 36 9.67 7.29 -2.74
C SER A 36 10.50 6.69 -1.62
N THR A 37 10.76 7.52 -0.60
CA THR A 37 11.48 7.14 0.61
C THR A 37 10.75 7.64 1.85
N LEU A 38 10.66 6.78 2.86
CA LEU A 38 10.27 7.19 4.20
C LEU A 38 11.53 7.27 5.07
N PRO A 39 11.63 8.27 5.96
CA PRO A 39 12.76 8.34 6.88
C PRO A 39 12.79 7.12 7.79
N THR A 40 13.97 6.81 8.32
CA THR A 40 14.14 5.72 9.29
C THR A 40 13.34 6.00 10.58
N LEU A 41 13.19 5.00 11.43
CA LEU A 41 12.49 5.06 12.72
C LEU A 41 12.77 6.36 13.52
N SER A 42 14.01 6.85 13.54
CA SER A 42 14.41 8.06 14.26
C SER A 42 13.94 9.37 13.61
N GLY A 43 13.60 9.36 12.32
CA GLY A 43 13.13 10.51 11.56
C GLY A 43 11.61 10.65 11.48
N ILE A 44 10.85 9.67 11.98
CA ILE A 44 9.39 9.76 12.11
C ILE A 44 9.05 10.03 13.56
N THR A 45 8.52 11.22 13.85
CA THR A 45 8.12 11.59 15.20
C THR A 45 7.00 10.67 15.70
N GLY A 46 7.19 10.09 16.89
CA GLY A 46 6.16 9.29 17.56
C GLY A 46 6.08 7.83 17.12
N LEU A 47 7.04 7.31 16.34
CA LEU A 47 7.09 5.88 16.07
C LEU A 47 7.52 5.09 17.31
N THR A 48 6.66 4.19 17.78
CA THR A 48 6.99 3.24 18.85
C THR A 48 7.36 1.89 18.24
N ALA A 49 8.11 1.06 18.98
CA ALA A 49 8.32 -0.34 18.58
C ALA A 49 6.98 -1.06 18.40
N GLY A 50 6.82 -1.82 17.31
CA GLY A 50 5.57 -2.52 17.01
C GLY A 50 5.43 -2.93 15.55
N PHE A 51 4.26 -3.46 15.21
CA PHE A 51 3.92 -3.84 13.84
C PHE A 51 3.25 -2.68 13.10
N TYR A 52 3.69 -2.46 11.87
CA TYR A 52 3.18 -1.44 10.98
C TYR A 52 2.84 -2.05 9.62
N ILE A 53 1.97 -1.36 8.89
CA ILE A 53 1.64 -1.68 7.50
C ILE A 53 2.40 -0.69 6.63
N LEU A 54 3.19 -1.22 5.70
CA LEU A 54 3.81 -0.45 4.64
C LEU A 54 2.96 -0.62 3.37
N GLY A 55 2.27 0.44 2.98
CA GLY A 55 1.52 0.52 1.74
C GLY A 55 2.38 1.10 0.62
N ILE A 56 2.19 0.59 -0.60
CA ILE A 56 2.78 1.12 -1.83
C ILE A 56 1.64 1.24 -2.83
N SER A 57 1.55 2.38 -3.52
CA SER A 57 0.64 2.56 -4.64
C SER A 57 1.30 3.38 -5.74
N GLN A 58 0.57 3.59 -6.84
CA GLN A 58 0.89 4.64 -7.81
C GLN A 58 0.64 6.01 -7.18
N SER A 59 1.38 7.00 -7.66
CA SER A 59 1.14 8.42 -7.34
C SER A 59 -0.33 8.78 -7.60
N GLY A 60 -0.91 9.56 -6.69
CA GLY A 60 -2.33 9.96 -6.74
C GLY A 60 -3.33 8.92 -6.23
N TYR A 61 -2.98 7.62 -6.16
CA TYR A 61 -3.88 6.61 -5.59
C TYR A 61 -3.83 6.61 -4.05
N ASP A 62 -4.51 7.58 -3.45
CA ASP A 62 -4.31 7.97 -2.05
C ASP A 62 -5.16 7.16 -1.04
N PRO A 63 -4.63 6.89 0.16
CA PRO A 63 -5.37 6.27 1.25
C PRO A 63 -6.48 7.16 1.79
N VAL A 64 -7.68 6.60 1.92
CA VAL A 64 -8.86 7.28 2.46
C VAL A 64 -9.48 6.50 3.62
N ASN A 65 -10.22 7.21 4.47
CA ASN A 65 -11.07 6.58 5.47
C ASN A 65 -12.38 6.05 4.86
N ALA A 66 -13.20 5.39 5.68
CA ALA A 66 -14.45 4.77 5.24
C ALA A 66 -15.51 5.75 4.70
N VAL A 67 -15.33 7.06 4.91
CA VAL A 67 -16.20 8.13 4.38
C VAL A 67 -15.50 8.93 3.27
N ASN A 68 -14.46 8.36 2.66
CA ASN A 68 -13.72 8.92 1.53
C ASN A 68 -13.00 10.26 1.81
N GLN A 69 -12.51 10.45 3.04
CA GLN A 69 -11.60 11.56 3.39
C GLN A 69 -10.15 11.08 3.35
N LEU A 70 -9.25 11.89 2.79
CA LEU A 70 -7.81 11.61 2.73
C LEU A 70 -7.24 11.41 4.14
N LEU A 71 -6.49 10.33 4.33
CA LEU A 71 -5.87 10.02 5.63
C LEU A 71 -4.68 10.90 5.96
N PHE A 72 -3.99 11.42 4.95
CA PHE A 72 -2.79 12.23 5.09
C PHE A 72 -3.10 13.69 4.77
N ALA A 73 -2.42 14.61 5.45
CA ALA A 73 -2.55 16.03 5.16
C ALA A 73 -2.16 16.33 3.70
N THR A 74 -2.76 17.37 3.11
CA THR A 74 -2.35 17.88 1.79
C THR A 74 -0.98 18.54 1.86
N GLY A 75 -0.17 18.40 0.82
CA GLY A 75 1.17 18.99 0.73
C GLY A 75 1.76 18.79 -0.65
N LEU A 76 3.04 19.13 -0.84
CA LEU A 76 3.74 18.82 -2.08
C LEU A 76 4.08 17.32 -2.13
N PRO A 77 4.20 16.71 -3.32
CA PRO A 77 4.64 15.31 -3.47
C PRO A 77 5.98 15.02 -2.78
N THR A 78 6.87 16.01 -2.79
CA THR A 78 8.20 15.96 -2.17
C THR A 78 8.19 15.92 -0.65
N ASP A 79 7.07 16.31 -0.03
CA ASP A 79 6.98 16.43 1.42
C ASP A 79 6.77 15.06 2.06
N ILE A 80 7.32 14.90 3.27
CA ILE A 80 6.84 13.86 4.17
C ILE A 80 5.55 14.38 4.80
N ARG A 81 4.44 13.70 4.51
CA ARG A 81 3.10 14.08 4.98
C ARG A 81 2.69 13.17 6.14
N TYR A 82 2.02 13.73 7.13
CA TYR A 82 1.53 13.03 8.32
C TYR A 82 0.00 12.94 8.32
N ALA A 83 -0.58 12.34 9.35
CA ALA A 83 -2.02 12.20 9.50
C ALA A 83 -2.76 13.54 9.30
N ALA A 84 -3.85 13.52 8.54
CA ALA A 84 -4.73 14.67 8.42
C ALA A 84 -5.47 14.92 9.75
N THR A 85 -5.84 16.18 9.98
CA THR A 85 -6.55 16.58 11.20
C THR A 85 -8.07 16.53 11.00
N GLY A 86 -8.84 16.31 12.07
CA GLY A 86 -10.31 16.35 12.03
C GLY A 86 -11.00 15.16 11.36
N LEU A 87 -10.28 14.06 11.11
CA LEU A 87 -10.84 12.85 10.49
C LEU A 87 -11.76 12.07 11.44
N GLN A 88 -12.87 11.56 10.90
CA GLN A 88 -13.77 10.59 11.55
C GLN A 88 -14.35 9.63 10.49
N PRO A 89 -13.91 8.36 10.41
CA PRO A 89 -12.89 7.71 11.25
C PRO A 89 -11.45 8.10 10.86
N THR A 90 -10.49 7.86 11.76
CA THR A 90 -9.06 8.14 11.55
C THR A 90 -8.28 6.98 10.91
N THR A 91 -8.99 5.93 10.50
CA THR A 91 -8.42 4.66 10.03
C THR A 91 -8.73 4.42 8.56
N LEU A 92 -7.83 3.68 7.91
CA LEU A 92 -7.97 3.22 6.53
C LEU A 92 -9.31 2.52 6.29
N GLY A 93 -10.04 3.03 5.29
CA GLY A 93 -11.24 2.43 4.74
C GLY A 93 -11.08 2.00 3.28
N GLY A 94 -10.07 2.53 2.58
CA GLY A 94 -9.77 2.15 1.21
C GLY A 94 -8.72 3.05 0.57
N PHE A 95 -8.66 2.99 -0.74
CA PHE A 95 -7.85 3.87 -1.58
C PHE A 95 -8.78 4.57 -2.57
N SER A 96 -8.56 5.86 -2.78
CA SER A 96 -9.29 6.64 -3.75
C SER A 96 -8.35 7.18 -4.80
N ASP A 97 -8.82 7.13 -6.04
CA ASP A 97 -8.14 7.70 -7.18
C ASP A 97 -8.14 9.24 -7.09
N GLY A 98 -6.98 9.79 -6.72
CA GLY A 98 -6.56 11.12 -7.16
C GLY A 98 -5.90 10.96 -8.52
N THR A 99 -6.31 11.79 -9.49
CA THR A 99 -5.87 11.77 -10.89
C THR A 99 -4.48 11.13 -11.12
N PHE A 100 -4.43 9.86 -11.51
CA PHE A 100 -3.18 9.17 -11.83
C PHE A 100 -3.04 8.90 -13.34
N PHE A 101 -1.79 8.74 -13.79
CA PHE A 101 -1.48 8.15 -15.09
C PHE A 101 -1.27 6.64 -14.90
N ALA A 102 -1.84 5.84 -15.81
CA ALA A 102 -1.79 4.38 -15.71
C ALA A 102 -0.36 3.88 -16.00
N ASP A 103 0.46 3.82 -14.95
CA ASP A 103 1.88 3.50 -15.06
C ASP A 103 2.13 2.08 -14.56
N SER A 104 3.09 1.38 -15.17
CA SER A 104 3.40 -0.01 -14.79
C SER A 104 4.88 -0.30 -14.98
N GLY A 105 5.45 -1.09 -14.08
CA GLY A 105 6.88 -1.40 -14.13
C GLY A 105 7.33 -2.23 -12.95
N THR A 106 8.60 -2.62 -12.98
CA THR A 106 9.25 -3.30 -11.86
C THR A 106 9.48 -2.31 -10.73
N TYR A 107 9.01 -2.63 -9.54
CA TYR A 107 9.25 -1.85 -8.33
C TYR A 107 10.21 -2.59 -7.39
N THR A 108 11.23 -1.90 -6.87
CA THR A 108 12.17 -2.44 -5.88
C THR A 108 12.04 -1.64 -4.61
N ILE A 109 11.84 -2.33 -3.47
CA ILE A 109 11.84 -1.69 -2.15
C ILE A 109 13.06 -2.10 -1.35
N ASN A 110 13.70 -1.11 -0.73
CA ASN A 110 14.76 -1.33 0.25
C ASN A 110 14.21 -1.05 1.65
N LEU A 111 14.27 -2.05 2.53
CA LEU A 111 13.79 -1.95 3.90
C LEU A 111 14.98 -1.87 4.84
N ALA A 112 15.01 -0.85 5.68
CA ALA A 112 16.02 -0.67 6.73
C ALA A 112 15.35 -0.69 8.11
N GLY A 113 15.99 -1.33 9.10
CA GLY A 113 15.47 -1.41 10.47
C GLY A 113 14.39 -2.47 10.71
N VAL A 114 14.28 -3.47 9.83
CA VAL A 114 13.43 -4.66 10.01
C VAL A 114 14.27 -5.85 10.45
N ASP A 115 13.88 -6.50 11.55
CA ASP A 115 14.62 -7.64 12.12
C ASP A 115 14.48 -8.93 11.29
N SER A 116 13.38 -9.07 10.53
CA SER A 116 13.17 -10.20 9.62
C SER A 116 12.21 -9.82 8.49
N LEU A 117 12.46 -10.35 7.29
CA LEU A 117 11.58 -10.23 6.14
C LEU A 117 10.99 -11.60 5.82
N SER A 118 9.70 -11.77 6.08
CA SER A 118 8.93 -12.93 5.62
C SER A 118 7.88 -12.48 4.62
N VAL A 119 8.04 -12.87 3.35
CA VAL A 119 7.01 -12.66 2.33
C VAL A 119 6.13 -13.91 2.33
N SER A 120 4.88 -13.76 2.79
CA SER A 120 3.85 -14.80 2.67
C SER A 120 2.85 -14.32 1.62
N ALA A 121 2.70 -15.08 0.54
CA ALA A 121 1.62 -14.83 -0.41
C ALA A 121 0.29 -15.03 0.33
N VAL A 122 -0.53 -13.98 0.43
CA VAL A 122 -1.90 -14.10 0.94
C VAL A 122 -2.70 -14.87 -0.12
N PRO A 123 -3.22 -16.07 0.19
CA PRO A 123 -4.04 -16.80 -0.78
C PRO A 123 -5.24 -15.96 -1.16
N GLU A 124 -5.53 -15.86 -2.46
CA GLU A 124 -6.70 -15.11 -2.89
C GLU A 124 -7.97 -15.65 -2.23
N PRO A 125 -8.96 -14.79 -1.89
CA PRO A 125 -10.21 -15.23 -1.25
C PRO A 125 -10.93 -16.35 -2.04
N SER A 126 -10.78 -16.34 -3.38
CA SER A 126 -11.25 -17.35 -4.32
C SER A 126 -10.64 -18.74 -4.05
N THR A 127 -9.40 -18.81 -3.58
CA THR A 127 -8.68 -20.05 -3.27
C THR A 127 -9.35 -20.80 -2.11
N ALA A 128 -9.72 -20.08 -1.04
CA ALA A 128 -10.44 -20.67 0.09
C ALA A 128 -11.83 -21.17 -0.31
N LEU A 129 -12.54 -20.42 -1.16
CA LEU A 129 -13.83 -20.83 -1.72
C LEU A 129 -13.72 -22.08 -2.59
N LEU A 130 -12.68 -22.20 -3.40
CA LEU A 130 -12.43 -23.37 -4.24
C LEU A 130 -12.22 -24.64 -3.38
N PHE A 131 -11.44 -24.54 -2.30
CA PHE A 131 -11.26 -25.66 -1.36
C PHE A 131 -12.56 -26.03 -0.65
N ALA A 132 -13.34 -25.04 -0.22
CA ALA A 132 -14.64 -25.28 0.42
C ALA A 132 -15.63 -25.95 -0.54
N ALA A 133 -15.71 -25.47 -1.78
CA ALA A 133 -16.58 -26.03 -2.82
C ALA A 133 -16.15 -27.45 -3.21
N GLY A 134 -14.84 -27.68 -3.41
CA GLY A 134 -14.29 -29.00 -3.69
C GLY A 134 -14.55 -30.01 -2.56
N GLY A 135 -14.36 -29.59 -1.31
CA GLY A 135 -14.66 -30.40 -0.13
C GLY A 135 -16.15 -30.77 -0.03
N LEU A 136 -17.04 -29.82 -0.28
CA LEU A 136 -18.48 -30.05 -0.30
C LEU A 136 -18.87 -31.06 -1.40
N LEU A 137 -18.37 -30.89 -2.63
CA LEU A 137 -18.64 -31.80 -3.74
C LEU A 137 -18.14 -33.22 -3.46
N ALA A 138 -16.95 -33.37 -2.86
CA ALA A 138 -16.41 -34.67 -2.47
C ALA A 138 -17.25 -35.34 -1.37
N ALA A 139 -17.72 -34.57 -0.38
CA ALA A 139 -18.60 -35.07 0.67
C ALA A 139 -19.98 -35.51 0.14
N LEU A 140 -20.54 -34.76 -0.81
CA LEU A 140 -21.79 -35.11 -1.47
C LEU A 140 -21.65 -36.35 -2.35
N ARG A 141 -20.50 -36.54 -3.02
CA ARG A 141 -20.23 -37.74 -3.82
C ARG A 141 -20.11 -39.00 -2.97
N ARG A 142 -19.53 -38.90 -1.76
CA ARG A 142 -19.44 -40.03 -0.80
C ARG A 142 -20.78 -40.46 -0.23
N ARG A 143 -21.81 -39.61 -0.25
CA ARG A 143 -23.15 -39.95 0.24
C ARG A 143 -24.03 -40.68 -0.78
N ARG A 144 -23.58 -40.79 -2.04
CA ARG A 144 -24.32 -41.43 -3.14
C ARG A 144 -23.73 -42.78 -3.58
N ALA A 145 -22.62 -43.21 -2.97
CA ALA A 145 -22.06 -44.56 -3.12
C ALA A 145 -22.41 -45.38 -1.86
#